data_AF-A0A659PCW9-F1
#
_entry.id   AF-A0A659PCW9-F1
#
_cell.length_a   1.000
_cell.length_b   1.000
_cell.length_c   1.000
_cell.angle_alpha   90.00
_cell.angle_beta   90.00
_cell.angle_gamma   90.00
#
_symmetry.space_group_name_H-M   'P 1'
#
loop_
_entity.id
_entity.type
_entity.pdbx_description
1 polymer ?
#
loop_
_entity_poly.entity_id
_entity_poly.type
_entity_poly.pdbx_seq_one_letter_code
_entity_poly.pdbx_strand_id
1 'polypeptide(L)' 'PGGTPSEAARVLEERGFRAAVIEAMTKCMEKSEALSKS' A
#
# COMPACT_ATOMS: atom_id res chain seq x y z
N PRO A 1 8.33 -13.38 -24.37
CA PRO A 1 7.57 -14.15 -23.35
C PRO A 1 8.22 -13.97 -21.97
N GLY A 2 7.66 -13.11 -21.12
CA GLY A 2 8.24 -12.74 -19.81
C GLY A 2 7.39 -11.73 -19.05
N GLY A 3 6.07 -11.91 -19.10
CA GLY A 3 5.10 -10.97 -18.56
C GLY A 3 3.93 -11.70 -17.92
N THR A 4 4.22 -12.74 -17.14
CA THR A 4 3.20 -13.46 -16.39
C THR A 4 2.77 -12.67 -15.15
N PRO A 5 1.48 -12.74 -14.74
CA PRO A 5 0.97 -12.03 -13.56
C PRO A 5 1.77 -12.26 -12.26
N SER A 6 2.39 -13.44 -12.10
CA SER A 6 3.27 -13.79 -10.97
C SER A 6 4.53 -12.93 -10.90
N GLU A 7 5.06 -12.52 -12.04
CA GLU A 7 6.28 -11.72 -12.14
C GLU A 7 5.98 -10.24 -11.84
N ALA A 8 4.81 -9.76 -12.25
CA ALA A 8 4.30 -8.46 -11.83
C ALA A 8 4.08 -8.40 -10.31
N ALA A 9 3.47 -9.44 -9.72
CA ALA A 9 3.30 -9.53 -8.27
C ALA A 9 4.64 -9.52 -7.53
N ARG A 10 5.64 -10.27 -8.04
CA ARG A 10 6.99 -10.27 -7.48
C ARG A 10 7.63 -8.88 -7.50
N VAL A 11 7.55 -8.17 -8.63
CA VAL A 11 8.09 -6.81 -8.76
C VAL A 11 7.40 -5.84 -7.79
N LEU A 12 6.09 -5.98 -7.57
CA LEU A 12 5.36 -5.17 -6.59
C LEU A 12 5.84 -5.43 -5.15
N GLU A 13 6.05 -6.69 -4.78
CA GLU A 13 6.57 -7.06 -3.47
C GLU A 13 8.03 -6.59 -3.28
N GLU A 14 8.90 -6.81 -4.26
CA GLU A 14 10.31 -6.35 -4.24
C GLU A 14 10.41 -4.82 -4.12
N ARG A 15 9.47 -4.08 -4.70
CA ARG A 15 9.38 -2.61 -4.59
C ARG A 15 8.71 -2.13 -3.30
N GLY A 16 8.32 -3.04 -2.41
CA GLY A 16 7.70 -2.69 -1.13
C GLY A 16 6.27 -2.15 -1.24
N PHE A 17 5.57 -2.44 -2.34
CA PHE A 17 4.23 -1.90 -2.60
C PHE A 17 3.25 -2.23 -1.47
N ARG A 18 3.29 -3.46 -0.95
CA ARG A 18 2.45 -3.89 0.18
C ARG A 18 2.66 -3.02 1.43
N ALA A 19 3.90 -2.71 1.78
CA ALA A 19 4.21 -1.87 2.93
C ALA A 19 3.72 -0.43 2.71
N ALA A 20 3.94 0.12 1.51
CA ALA A 20 3.50 1.47 1.16
C ALA A 20 1.98 1.64 1.25
N VAL A 21 1.20 0.65 0.80
CA VAL A 21 -0.27 0.69 0.89
C VAL A 21 -0.74 0.64 2.34
N ILE A 22 -0.14 -0.23 3.17
CA ILE A 22 -0.48 -0.33 4.60
C ILE A 22 -0.21 1.00 5.30
N GLU A 23 0.97 1.59 5.11
CA GLU A 23 1.32 2.88 5.72
C GLU A 23 0.36 3.99 5.29
N ALA A 24 0.03 4.06 4.00
CA ALA A 24 -0.92 5.03 3.48
C ALA A 24 -2.30 4.88 4.14
N MET A 25 -2.80 3.65 4.29
CA MET A 25 -4.08 3.40 4.96
C MET A 25 -4.05 3.79 6.44
N THR A 26 -2.97 3.47 7.16
CA THR A 26 -2.80 3.90 8.57
C THR A 26 -2.85 5.42 8.70
N LYS A 27 -2.11 6.16 7.86
CA LYS A 27 -2.14 7.62 7.86
C LYS A 27 -3.52 8.20 7.53
N CYS A 28 -4.25 7.57 6.61
CA CYS A 28 -5.63 7.96 6.31
C CYS A 28 -6.55 7.76 7.52
N MET A 29 -6.40 6.66 8.25
CA MET A 29 -7.18 6.39 9.47
C MET A 29 -6.87 7.42 10.56
N GLU A 30 -5.59 7.68 10.85
CA GLU A 30 -5.15 8.70 11.82
C GLU A 30 -5.72 10.08 11.48
N LYS A 31 -5.68 10.47 10.19
CA LYS A 31 -6.24 11.74 9.73
C LYS A 31 -7.76 11.79 9.91
N SER A 32 -8.46 10.71 9.57
CA SER A 32 -9.91 10.58 9.75
C SER A 32 -10.30 10.73 11.22
N GLU A 33 -9.58 10.05 12.12
CA GLU A 33 -9.81 10.16 13.56
C GLU A 33 -9.57 11.56 14.10
N ALA A 34 -8.50 12.23 13.66
CA ALA A 34 -8.21 13.61 14.05
C ALA A 34 -9.31 14.58 13.61
N LEU A 35 -9.83 14.41 12.38
CA LEU A 35 -10.94 15.21 11.87
C LEU A 35 -12.25 14.94 12.61
N SER A 36 -12.52 13.70 13.01
CA SER A 36 -13.74 13.34 13.76
C SER A 36 -13.74 13.86 15.20
N LYS A 37 -12.59 14.23 15.75
CA LYS A 37 -12.41 14.72 17.13
C LYS A 37 -12.28 16.25 17.20
N SER A 38 -12.43 16.95 16.07
CA SER A 38 -12.42 18.42 15.93
C SER A 38 -13.85 18.95 15.87
#